data_AF-A0AAV2F360-F1
#
_entry.id   AF-A0AAV2F360-F1
#
_cell.length_a   1.000
_cell.length_b   1.000
_cell.length_c   1.000
_cell.angle_alpha   90.00
_cell.angle_beta   90.00
_cell.angle_gamma   90.00
#
_symmetry.space_group_name_H-M   'P 1'
#
loop_
_entity.id
_entity.type
_entity.pdbx_description
1 polymer ?
#
loop_
_entity_poly.entity_id
_entity_poly.type
_entity_poly.pdbx_seq_one_letter_code
_entity_poly.pdbx_strand_id
1 'polypeptide(L)'
;MLLHHHNPFHAMESCLQLNGISLTPSLLHQTLICLRHSSKIALSLFHYSLSLPSSPPTSAAYNLMIDIHAQVHQFDVCCQLIIQMGQQNDEDSDSQPNFTTFSILIRRLIAARFTRQAIRAFDDMQGFIGSVDSTHFCFLLDTSHKPLEQWISSPARASSPSSTPLQPRSPPCHMQLPCLQQ
;
A
#
# COMPACT_ATOMS: atom_id res chain seq x y z
N MET A 1 9.65 6.95 -52.62
CA MET A 1 9.64 8.10 -51.71
C MET A 1 8.64 7.78 -50.60
N LEU A 2 9.09 7.13 -49.52
CA LEU A 2 8.29 6.83 -48.33
C LEU A 2 9.02 7.45 -47.15
N LEU A 3 8.53 8.61 -46.71
CA LEU A 3 8.98 9.28 -45.49
C LEU A 3 8.71 8.32 -44.33
N HIS A 4 9.75 7.65 -43.84
CA HIS A 4 9.73 6.99 -42.53
C HIS A 4 9.50 8.09 -41.50
N HIS A 5 8.25 8.28 -41.11
CA HIS A 5 7.87 9.05 -39.94
C HIS A 5 8.45 8.32 -38.73
N HIS A 6 9.68 8.68 -38.36
CA HIS A 6 10.24 8.34 -37.06
C HIS A 6 9.36 9.02 -36.01
N ASN A 7 8.50 8.24 -35.38
CA ASN A 7 7.77 8.67 -34.19
C ASN A 7 8.77 8.69 -33.02
N PRO A 8 9.17 9.88 -32.51
CA PRO A 8 10.23 9.99 -31.49
C PRO A 8 9.84 9.36 -30.13
N PHE A 9 8.58 8.96 -29.96
CA PHE A 9 8.10 8.25 -28.79
C PHE A 9 8.39 6.73 -28.82
N HIS A 10 8.81 6.17 -29.95
CA HIS A 10 9.04 4.72 -30.07
C HIS A 10 10.32 4.23 -29.34
N ALA A 11 11.19 5.14 -28.90
CA ALA A 11 12.41 4.76 -28.18
C ALA A 11 12.13 4.24 -26.75
N MET A 12 11.04 4.68 -26.11
CA MET A 12 10.73 4.28 -24.73
C MET A 12 10.26 2.83 -24.65
N GLU A 13 9.61 2.32 -25.70
CA GLU A 13 9.15 0.93 -25.74
C GLU A 13 10.32 -0.06 -25.88
N SER A 14 11.39 0.33 -26.58
CA SER A 14 12.56 -0.52 -26.79
C SER A 14 13.37 -0.79 -25.51
N CYS A 15 13.38 0.15 -24.54
CA CYS A 15 14.05 -0.07 -23.25
C CYS A 15 13.32 -1.07 -22.35
N LEU A 16 12.03 -1.34 -22.61
CA LEU A 16 11.23 -2.29 -21.84
C LEU A 16 11.33 -3.73 -22.37
N GLN A 17 12.01 -3.96 -23.50
CA GLN A 17 12.33 -5.29 -24.01
C GLN A 17 13.47 -5.92 -23.19
N LEU A 18 13.19 -6.29 -21.93
CA LEU A 18 14.03 -7.16 -21.12
C LEU A 18 14.01 -8.59 -21.70
N ASN A 19 14.79 -8.83 -22.76
CA ASN A 19 14.94 -10.17 -23.30
C ASN A 19 15.73 -11.04 -22.30
N GLY A 20 15.03 -11.96 -21.62
CA GLY A 20 15.62 -12.99 -20.75
C GLY A 20 15.53 -12.75 -19.24
N ILE A 21 15.00 -11.60 -18.79
CA ILE A 21 14.77 -11.33 -17.36
C ILE A 21 13.25 -11.29 -17.13
N SER A 22 12.73 -12.26 -16.37
CA SER A 22 11.33 -12.24 -15.94
C SER A 22 11.13 -11.15 -14.88
N LEU A 23 10.13 -10.29 -15.09
CA LEU A 23 9.78 -9.23 -14.15
C LEU A 23 9.03 -9.83 -12.97
N THR A 24 9.76 -10.21 -11.92
CA THR A 24 9.18 -10.74 -10.69
C THR A 24 8.51 -9.63 -9.86
N PRO A 25 7.57 -9.94 -8.94
CA PRO A 25 6.89 -8.93 -8.13
C PRO A 25 7.86 -8.12 -7.26
N SER A 26 8.90 -8.77 -6.72
CA SER A 26 9.93 -8.13 -5.91
C SER A 26 10.78 -7.17 -6.74
N LEU A 27 11.19 -7.56 -7.94
CA LEU A 27 11.94 -6.70 -8.84
C LEU A 27 11.10 -5.50 -9.27
N LEU A 28 9.84 -5.74 -9.67
CA LEU A 28 8.88 -4.68 -9.99
C LEU A 28 8.80 -3.65 -8.86
N HIS A 29 8.57 -4.10 -7.63
CA HIS A 29 8.47 -3.20 -6.48
C HIS A 29 9.74 -2.37 -6.26
N GLN A 30 10.93 -2.98 -6.32
CA GLN A 30 12.19 -2.26 -6.17
C GLN A 30 12.41 -1.23 -7.29
N THR A 31 12.12 -1.60 -8.53
CA THR A 31 12.21 -0.68 -9.67
C THR A 31 11.25 0.50 -9.52
N LEU A 32 10.02 0.28 -9.04
CA LEU A 32 9.06 1.34 -8.78
C LEU A 32 9.54 2.31 -7.67
N ILE A 33 10.21 1.81 -6.62
CA ILE A 33 10.82 2.67 -5.58
C ILE A 33 11.87 3.61 -6.20
N CYS A 34 12.69 3.08 -7.11
CA CYS A 34 13.68 3.89 -7.84
C CYS A 34 13.01 4.93 -8.75
N LEU A 35 11.84 4.61 -9.30
CA LEU A 35 11.08 5.48 -10.19
C LEU A 35 10.09 6.41 -9.47
N ARG A 36 10.17 6.57 -8.13
CA ARG A 36 9.15 7.32 -7.35
C ARG A 36 8.91 8.76 -7.84
N HIS A 37 9.93 9.38 -8.42
CA HIS A 37 9.87 10.77 -8.92
C HIS A 37 9.58 10.85 -10.43
N SER A 38 9.34 9.72 -11.08
CA SER A 38 9.12 9.59 -12.53
C SER A 38 7.80 8.87 -12.81
N SER A 39 6.69 9.46 -12.36
CA SER A 39 5.35 8.84 -12.37
C SER A 39 4.92 8.27 -13.73
N LYS A 40 5.21 8.96 -14.83
CA LYS A 40 4.89 8.47 -16.19
C LYS A 40 5.64 7.18 -16.55
N ILE A 41 6.92 7.11 -16.22
CA ILE A 41 7.76 5.94 -16.50
C ILE A 41 7.33 4.78 -15.59
N ALA A 42 7.12 5.06 -14.30
CA ALA A 42 6.60 4.09 -13.34
C ALA A 42 5.28 3.47 -13.83
N LEU A 43 4.33 4.30 -14.31
CA LEU A 43 3.05 3.84 -14.84
C LEU A 43 3.21 2.97 -16.09
N SER A 44 4.05 3.37 -17.03
CA SER A 44 4.31 2.55 -18.24
C SER A 44 4.89 1.17 -17.89
N LEU A 45 5.83 1.11 -16.94
CA LEU A 45 6.42 -0.15 -16.48
C LEU A 45 5.42 -1.00 -15.72
N PHE A 46 4.56 -0.38 -14.91
CA PHE A 46 3.48 -1.06 -14.21
C PHE A 46 2.45 -1.66 -15.19
N HIS A 47 2.01 -0.92 -16.21
CA HIS A 47 1.13 -1.45 -17.25
C HIS A 47 1.78 -2.58 -18.04
N TYR A 48 3.08 -2.47 -18.34
CA TYR A 48 3.81 -3.57 -18.93
C TYR A 48 3.77 -4.82 -18.03
N SER A 49 3.96 -4.68 -16.71
CA SER A 49 3.87 -5.81 -15.78
C SER A 49 2.51 -6.49 -15.76
N LEU A 50 1.42 -5.73 -15.91
CA LEU A 50 0.05 -6.26 -15.99
C LEU A 50 -0.20 -7.07 -17.27
N SER A 51 0.53 -6.78 -18.35
CA SER A 51 0.44 -7.56 -19.59
C SER A 51 1.12 -8.93 -19.50
N LEU A 52 1.93 -9.17 -18.45
CA LEU A 52 2.65 -10.41 -18.25
C LEU A 52 1.77 -11.42 -17.50
N PRO A 53 1.53 -12.62 -18.05
CA PRO A 53 0.66 -13.62 -17.44
C PRO A 53 1.27 -14.29 -16.19
N SER A 54 2.59 -14.15 -15.97
CA SER A 54 3.33 -14.93 -14.98
C SER A 54 3.56 -14.25 -13.63
N SER A 55 3.19 -12.97 -13.48
CA SER A 55 3.53 -12.19 -12.29
C SER A 55 2.56 -11.02 -12.07
N PRO A 56 1.35 -11.28 -11.56
CA PRO A 56 0.43 -10.20 -11.22
C PRO A 56 1.05 -9.27 -10.16
N PRO A 57 0.85 -7.94 -10.26
CA PRO A 57 1.35 -7.01 -9.27
C PRO A 57 0.66 -7.19 -7.93
N THR A 58 1.43 -7.14 -6.84
CA THR A 58 0.91 -7.23 -5.48
C THR A 58 0.26 -5.93 -5.01
N SER A 59 -0.53 -6.00 -3.94
CA SER A 59 -1.10 -4.84 -3.25
C SER A 59 -0.04 -3.80 -2.88
N ALA A 60 1.17 -4.25 -2.49
CA ALA A 60 2.30 -3.37 -2.21
C ALA A 60 2.76 -2.58 -3.46
N ALA A 61 2.79 -3.19 -4.64
CA ALA A 61 3.13 -2.50 -5.89
C ALA A 61 2.05 -1.48 -6.28
N TYR A 62 0.77 -1.84 -6.16
CA TYR A 62 -0.34 -0.90 -6.38
C TYR A 62 -0.32 0.27 -5.40
N ASN A 63 -0.14 0.00 -4.11
CA ASN A 63 -0.07 1.03 -3.07
C ASN A 63 1.06 2.02 -3.34
N LEU A 64 2.21 1.53 -3.79
CA LEU A 64 3.33 2.39 -4.20
C LEU A 64 2.99 3.23 -5.44
N MET A 65 2.34 2.64 -6.45
CA MET A 65 1.87 3.37 -7.63
C MET A 65 0.87 4.47 -7.27
N ILE A 66 -0.10 4.17 -6.41
CA ILE A 66 -1.06 5.14 -5.88
C ILE A 66 -0.33 6.26 -5.16
N ASP A 67 0.67 5.96 -4.32
CA ASP A 67 1.46 6.99 -3.65
C ASP A 67 2.21 7.89 -4.64
N ILE A 68 2.88 7.31 -5.64
CA ILE A 68 3.62 8.03 -6.68
C ILE A 68 2.70 9.00 -7.45
N HIS A 69 1.51 8.55 -7.86
CA HIS A 69 0.57 9.39 -8.60
C HIS A 69 -0.13 10.42 -7.70
N ALA A 70 -0.43 10.06 -6.45
CA ALA A 70 -1.01 10.98 -5.49
C ALA A 70 -0.05 12.12 -5.10
N GLN A 71 1.27 11.86 -5.08
CA GLN A 71 2.30 12.90 -4.88
C GLN A 71 2.27 13.97 -5.97
N VAL A 72 1.95 13.60 -7.21
CA VAL A 72 1.80 14.54 -8.35
C VAL A 72 0.33 14.95 -8.59
N HIS A 73 -0.54 14.72 -7.60
CA HIS A 73 -1.96 15.07 -7.60
C HIS A 73 -2.78 14.47 -8.76
N GLN A 74 -2.35 13.35 -9.32
CA GLN A 74 -3.09 12.61 -10.35
C GLN A 74 -4.09 11.63 -9.72
N PHE A 75 -5.03 12.17 -8.94
CA PHE A 75 -5.96 11.36 -8.15
C PHE A 75 -6.91 10.51 -9.00
N ASP A 76 -7.24 10.92 -10.23
CA ASP A 76 -8.04 10.11 -11.16
C ASP A 76 -7.34 8.78 -11.50
N VAL A 77 -6.01 8.82 -11.68
CA VAL A 77 -5.19 7.62 -11.92
C VAL A 77 -5.20 6.73 -10.68
N CYS A 78 -5.10 7.33 -9.47
CA CYS A 78 -5.20 6.58 -8.23
C CYS A 78 -6.53 5.83 -8.10
N CYS A 79 -7.66 6.49 -8.41
CA CYS A 79 -8.97 5.86 -8.38
C CYS A 79 -9.07 4.72 -9.40
N GLN A 80 -8.55 4.90 -10.62
CA GLN A 80 -8.51 3.85 -11.63
C GLN A 80 -7.70 2.63 -11.17
N LEU A 81 -6.54 2.84 -10.53
CA LEU A 81 -5.73 1.76 -9.97
C LEU A 81 -6.47 0.99 -8.88
N ILE A 82 -7.20 1.67 -7.99
CA ILE A 82 -8.00 1.03 -6.93
C ILE A 82 -9.15 0.20 -7.53
N ILE A 83 -9.85 0.75 -8.52
CA ILE A 83 -10.92 0.00 -9.22
C ILE A 83 -10.32 -1.23 -9.91
N GLN A 84 -9.18 -1.09 -10.56
CA GLN A 84 -8.50 -2.20 -11.22
C GLN A 84 -8.08 -3.30 -10.24
N MET A 85 -7.62 -2.93 -9.04
CA MET A 85 -7.35 -3.89 -7.95
C MET A 85 -8.62 -4.69 -7.58
N GLY A 86 -9.75 -4.00 -7.39
CA GLY A 86 -11.02 -4.65 -7.01
C GLY A 86 -11.70 -5.46 -8.13
N GLN A 87 -11.31 -5.25 -9.39
CA GLN A 87 -11.79 -6.03 -10.54
C GLN A 87 -11.03 -7.34 -10.76
N GLN A 88 -9.92 -7.55 -10.06
CA GLN A 88 -9.24 -8.84 -10.08
C GLN A 88 -10.14 -9.84 -9.33
N ASN A 89 -10.78 -10.76 -10.05
CA ASN A 89 -11.79 -11.70 -9.54
C ASN A 89 -11.24 -12.78 -8.58
N ASP A 90 -10.00 -12.64 -8.13
CA ASP A 90 -9.34 -13.56 -7.24
C ASP A 90 -9.39 -12.99 -5.82
N GLU A 91 -10.43 -13.37 -5.07
CA GLU A 91 -10.66 -13.02 -3.66
C GLU A 91 -9.47 -13.44 -2.75
N ASP A 92 -8.74 -14.48 -3.16
CA ASP A 92 -7.54 -14.99 -2.47
C ASP A 92 -6.22 -14.35 -2.94
N SER A 93 -6.28 -13.39 -3.87
CA SER A 93 -5.07 -12.72 -4.36
C SER A 93 -4.62 -11.60 -3.41
N ASP A 94 -3.31 -11.47 -3.21
CA ASP A 94 -2.65 -10.38 -2.46
C ASP A 94 -2.77 -9.01 -3.18
N SER A 95 -3.77 -8.83 -4.05
CA SER A 95 -3.92 -7.68 -4.95
C SER A 95 -5.18 -6.85 -4.66
N GLN A 96 -6.02 -7.27 -3.71
CA GLN A 96 -7.25 -6.56 -3.36
C GLN A 96 -6.98 -5.21 -2.69
N PRO A 97 -7.85 -4.20 -2.91
CA PRO A 97 -7.80 -2.95 -2.15
C PRO A 97 -7.93 -3.23 -0.66
N ASN A 98 -7.00 -2.71 0.14
CA ASN A 98 -7.01 -2.90 1.59
C ASN A 98 -6.91 -1.56 2.32
N PHE A 99 -6.94 -1.60 3.66
CA PHE A 99 -6.98 -0.39 4.46
C PHE A 99 -5.78 0.52 4.16
N THR A 100 -4.61 -0.08 3.91
CA THR A 100 -3.41 0.64 3.53
C THR A 100 -3.60 1.41 2.22
N THR A 101 -4.24 0.80 1.21
CA THR A 101 -4.55 1.44 -0.08
C THR A 101 -5.32 2.76 0.10
N PHE A 102 -6.44 2.72 0.81
CA PHE A 102 -7.27 3.90 1.04
C PHE A 102 -6.59 4.89 2.00
N SER A 103 -5.85 4.40 3.00
CA SER A 103 -5.10 5.27 3.91
C SER A 103 -4.10 6.16 3.19
N ILE A 104 -3.39 5.62 2.18
CA ILE A 104 -2.45 6.37 1.36
C ILE A 104 -3.20 7.46 0.58
N LEU A 105 -4.27 7.10 -0.12
CA LEU A 105 -5.06 8.03 -0.91
C LEU A 105 -5.64 9.16 -0.05
N ILE A 106 -6.32 8.81 1.05
CA ILE A 106 -6.98 9.77 1.96
C ILE A 106 -5.95 10.74 2.54
N ARG A 107 -4.81 10.24 3.03
CA ARG A 107 -3.76 11.09 3.60
C ARG A 107 -3.18 12.06 2.56
N ARG A 108 -2.99 11.61 1.32
CA ARG A 108 -2.50 12.44 0.22
C ARG A 108 -3.51 13.51 -0.20
N LEU A 109 -4.81 13.16 -0.25
CA LEU A 109 -5.89 14.12 -0.51
C LEU A 109 -5.96 15.19 0.58
N ILE A 110 -5.84 14.82 1.86
CA ILE A 110 -5.82 15.77 2.98
C ILE A 110 -4.60 16.70 2.87
N ALA A 111 -3.40 16.14 2.64
CA ALA A 111 -2.18 16.92 2.49
C ALA A 111 -2.27 17.93 1.32
N ALA A 112 -2.95 17.54 0.24
CA ALA A 112 -3.22 18.41 -0.92
C ALA A 112 -4.47 19.31 -0.75
N ARG A 113 -5.10 19.33 0.43
CA ARG A 113 -6.30 20.12 0.79
C ARG A 113 -7.57 19.76 0.01
N PHE A 114 -7.66 18.56 -0.54
CA PHE A 114 -8.85 18.00 -1.19
C PHE A 114 -9.78 17.31 -0.18
N THR A 115 -10.18 18.01 0.89
CA THR A 115 -10.94 17.42 2.01
C THR A 115 -12.25 16.73 1.58
N ARG A 116 -12.99 17.31 0.62
CA ARG A 116 -14.22 16.70 0.12
C ARG A 116 -13.97 15.35 -0.57
N GLN A 117 -12.88 15.23 -1.32
CA GLN A 117 -12.50 13.97 -1.96
C GLN A 117 -11.98 12.97 -0.93
N ALA A 118 -11.27 13.44 0.10
CA ALA A 118 -10.80 12.57 1.19
C ALA A 118 -11.96 11.92 1.95
N ILE A 119 -13.05 12.68 2.20
CA ILE A 119 -14.27 12.14 2.82
C ILE A 119 -14.91 11.09 1.91
N ARG A 120 -15.08 11.41 0.61
CA ARG A 120 -15.63 10.44 -0.36
C ARG A 120 -14.81 9.16 -0.44
N ALA A 121 -13.48 9.26 -0.48
CA ALA A 121 -12.61 8.09 -0.49
C ALA A 121 -12.73 7.25 0.79
N PHE A 122 -13.02 7.86 1.94
CA PHE A 122 -13.31 7.13 3.18
C PHE A 122 -14.66 6.42 3.13
N ASP A 123 -15.68 7.06 2.57
CA ASP A 123 -17.00 6.44 2.37
C ASP A 123 -16.92 5.28 1.37
N ASP A 124 -16.21 5.48 0.25
CA ASP A 124 -16.00 4.48 -0.79
C ASP A 124 -15.26 3.25 -0.24
N MET A 125 -14.29 3.43 0.67
CA MET A 125 -13.54 2.36 1.32
C MET A 125 -14.46 1.32 1.97
N GLN A 126 -15.60 1.73 2.54
CA GLN A 126 -16.55 0.80 3.15
C GLN A 126 -17.14 -0.18 2.13
N GLY A 127 -17.27 0.24 0.88
CA GLY A 127 -17.73 -0.61 -0.23
C GLY A 127 -16.72 -1.68 -0.65
N PHE A 128 -15.42 -1.48 -0.38
CA PHE A 128 -14.36 -2.42 -0.75
C PHE A 128 -13.94 -3.35 0.39
N ILE A 129 -13.86 -2.84 1.62
CA ILE A 129 -13.24 -3.54 2.76
C ILE A 129 -14.29 -3.90 3.83
N GLY A 130 -15.53 -3.43 3.67
CA GLY A 130 -16.58 -3.57 4.67
C GLY A 130 -16.56 -2.46 5.72
N SER A 131 -17.31 -2.66 6.81
CA SER A 131 -17.57 -1.61 7.80
C SER A 131 -16.29 -1.06 8.44
N VAL A 132 -15.96 0.20 8.17
CA VAL A 132 -14.86 0.93 8.81
C VAL A 132 -15.44 1.96 9.77
N ASP A 133 -15.06 1.88 11.05
CA ASP A 133 -15.52 2.82 12.07
C ASP A 133 -14.92 4.24 11.86
N SER A 134 -15.70 5.24 12.26
CA SER A 134 -15.36 6.66 12.34
C SER A 134 -14.04 6.94 13.08
N THR A 135 -13.68 6.11 14.06
CA THR A 135 -12.40 6.18 14.78
C THR A 135 -11.18 5.99 13.88
N HIS A 136 -11.29 5.19 12.82
CA HIS A 136 -10.22 5.01 11.84
C HIS A 136 -10.01 6.27 11.00
N PHE A 137 -11.07 7.02 10.68
CA PHE A 137 -10.90 8.30 9.99
C PHE A 137 -10.10 9.29 10.86
N CYS A 138 -10.43 9.40 12.14
CA CYS A 138 -9.68 10.23 13.08
C CYS A 138 -8.20 9.82 13.16
N PHE A 139 -7.91 8.51 13.18
CA PHE A 139 -6.53 8.02 13.12
C PHE A 139 -5.81 8.44 11.83
N LEU A 140 -6.48 8.36 10.67
CA LEU A 140 -5.90 8.81 9.40
C LEU A 140 -5.61 10.31 9.39
N LEU A 141 -6.48 11.12 9.99
CA LEU A 141 -6.27 12.55 10.17
C LEU A 141 -5.05 12.83 11.07
N ASP A 142 -4.95 12.16 12.22
CA ASP A 142 -3.90 12.40 13.21
C ASP A 142 -2.51 11.97 12.68
N THR A 143 -2.46 10.87 11.93
CA THR A 143 -1.21 10.37 11.33
C THR A 143 -0.68 11.25 10.19
N SER A 144 -1.50 12.15 9.64
CA SER A 144 -1.12 13.06 8.55
C SER A 144 -0.19 14.20 8.99
N HIS A 145 -0.08 14.47 10.30
CA HIS A 145 0.85 15.47 10.84
C HIS A 145 2.33 15.02 10.82
N LYS A 146 2.62 13.75 10.52
CA LYS A 146 3.99 13.21 10.43
C LYS A 146 4.43 13.03 8.97
N PRO A 147 5.59 13.59 8.55
CA PRO A 147 6.08 13.44 7.18
C PRO A 147 6.35 11.97 6.81
N LEU A 148 5.92 11.58 5.60
CA LEU A 148 5.98 10.20 5.06
C LEU A 148 7.39 9.62 4.89
N GLU A 149 8.44 10.44 4.97
CA GLU A 149 9.85 10.00 4.95
C GLU A 149 10.15 8.96 6.05
N GLN A 150 9.44 8.99 7.18
CA GLN A 150 9.63 8.01 8.26
C GLN A 150 9.08 6.61 7.95
N TRP A 151 8.22 6.47 6.95
CA TRP A 151 7.57 5.19 6.62
C TRP A 151 8.35 4.39 5.57
N ILE A 152 9.02 5.06 4.62
CA ILE A 152 9.89 4.38 3.63
C ILE A 152 11.15 3.81 4.30
N SER A 153 11.56 4.37 5.45
CA SER A 153 12.75 3.96 6.21
C SER A 153 12.49 3.04 7.41
N SER A 154 11.28 2.50 7.59
CA SER A 154 11.04 1.49 8.64
C SER A 154 11.26 0.09 8.08
N PRO A 155 12.43 -0.56 8.31
CA PRO A 155 12.51 -2.00 8.12
C PRO A 155 11.60 -2.63 9.18
N ALA A 156 10.65 -3.45 8.72
CA ALA A 156 9.84 -4.30 9.57
C ALA A 156 10.75 -5.02 10.58
N ARG A 157 10.64 -4.65 11.85
CA ARG A 157 11.27 -5.40 12.93
C ARG A 157 10.48 -6.69 13.09
N ALA A 158 10.94 -7.74 12.41
CA ALA A 158 10.60 -9.10 12.76
C ALA A 158 11.06 -9.36 14.19
N SER A 159 10.13 -9.30 15.14
CA SER A 159 10.33 -9.88 16.46
C SER A 159 9.70 -11.27 16.46
N SER A 160 10.51 -12.27 16.15
CA SER A 160 10.29 -13.63 16.63
C SER A 160 10.68 -13.67 18.12
N PRO A 161 9.91 -14.29 19.02
CA PRO A 161 10.45 -14.81 20.25
C PRO A 161 10.55 -16.33 20.15
N SER A 162 11.78 -16.83 20.01
CA SER A 162 12.12 -18.23 20.25
C SER A 162 12.16 -18.49 21.76
N SER A 163 11.27 -19.37 22.21
CA SER A 163 11.43 -20.43 23.22
C SER A 163 12.36 -20.18 24.42
N THR A 164 11.80 -20.19 25.64
CA THR A 164 11.93 -21.34 26.57
C THR A 164 11.07 -21.17 27.85
N PRO A 165 10.61 -22.28 28.47
CA PRO A 165 9.64 -22.28 29.57
C PRO A 165 10.32 -22.38 30.93
N LEU A 166 9.72 -21.81 31.98
CA LEU A 166 9.95 -22.17 33.39
C LEU A 166 8.84 -21.62 34.30
N GLN A 167 8.01 -22.53 34.83
CA GLN A 167 7.31 -22.41 36.11
C GLN A 167 7.82 -23.53 37.03
N PRO A 168 7.51 -23.59 38.33
CA PRO A 168 7.02 -22.56 39.26
C PRO A 168 7.91 -22.47 40.53
N ARG A 169 7.81 -21.39 41.31
CA ARG A 169 8.22 -21.39 42.73
C ARG A 169 7.06 -20.94 43.62
N SER A 170 6.84 -21.76 44.64
CA SER A 170 5.79 -21.77 45.66
C SER A 170 5.95 -20.67 46.74
N PRO A 171 4.93 -20.48 47.62
CA PRO A 171 4.68 -19.25 48.38
C PRO A 171 5.29 -19.27 49.79
N PRO A 172 5.34 -18.12 50.49
CA PRO A 172 4.87 -18.04 51.88
C PRO A 172 4.28 -16.64 52.22
N CYS A 173 3.60 -16.31 53.31
CA CYS A 173 2.97 -16.97 54.46
C CYS A 173 2.07 -15.89 55.10
N HIS A 174 0.93 -16.30 55.68
CA HIS A 174 0.25 -15.77 56.88
C HIS A 174 0.24 -14.25 57.18
N MET A 175 -0.96 -13.70 57.39
CA MET A 175 -1.34 -13.06 58.66
C MET A 175 -2.88 -12.91 58.78
N GLN A 176 -3.41 -13.67 59.74
CA GLN A 176 -4.60 -13.47 60.59
C GLN A 176 -5.86 -12.70 60.13
N LEU A 177 -6.98 -13.45 60.16
CA LEU A 177 -8.32 -13.12 60.70
C LEU A 177 -8.28 -12.31 62.03
N PRO A 178 -9.33 -11.53 62.42
CA PRO A 178 -10.63 -12.12 62.81
C PRO A 178 -11.93 -11.33 62.53
N CYS A 179 -13.02 -12.11 62.49
CA CYS A 179 -14.39 -11.87 62.97
C CYS A 179 -15.01 -10.48 62.89
N LEU A 180 -16.18 -10.38 62.25
CA LEU A 180 -17.39 -9.91 62.92
C LEU A 180 -18.67 -10.34 62.18
N GLN A 181 -19.59 -10.86 62.97
CA GLN A 181 -20.93 -11.35 62.63
C GLN A 181 -21.82 -10.24 62.07
N GLN A 182 -22.62 -10.56 61.06
CA GLN A 182 -24.09 -10.63 61.15
C GLN A 182 -24.68 -11.27 59.90
#